data_AF-A0A2D6TPX4-F1
#
_entry.id   AF-A0A2D6TPX4-F1
#
_cell.length_a   1.000
_cell.length_b   1.000
_cell.length_c   1.000
_cell.angle_alpha   90.00
_cell.angle_beta   90.00
_cell.angle_gamma   90.00
#
_symmetry.space_group_name_H-M   'P 1'
#
loop_
_entity.id
_entity.type
_entity.pdbx_description
1 polymer ?
#
loop_
_entity_poly.entity_id
_entity_poly.type
_entity_poly.pdbx_seq_one_letter_code
_entity_poly.pdbx_strand_id
1 'polypeptide(L)'
;MTQVTHIQFHIGDFLSGVMHMDGAEIGAYTMLIMAHYQAGEKGIPDDDKKLKRITRCSGKVWNRIKDTVLEKFYLEDGFWRHKRVMEEIEKIRAKAGTGRPKQPQKKPLRDSKTDLEKPIKDSQEKNKSLKNKETEKTNHKPITNNHVVVEEQQNIKFLGSLLPDDWLVPDEWGEYAEKRGLNEEQIIELAGRFKTHYLLMGDCKEAYKEDWQATWRFWVSNEVKKGVA
;
A
#
# COMPACT_ATOMS: atom_id res chain seq x y z
N MET A 1 18.36 24.20 0.02
CA MET A 1 17.08 23.50 -0.24
C MET A 1 16.64 22.84 1.05
N THR A 2 15.52 23.25 1.61
CA THR A 2 14.95 22.62 2.81
C THR A 2 14.40 21.27 2.41
N GLN A 3 15.09 20.19 2.75
CA GLN A 3 14.64 18.83 2.46
C GLN A 3 13.49 18.48 3.42
N VAL A 4 12.32 18.12 2.88
CA VAL A 4 11.18 17.68 3.69
C VAL A 4 11.43 16.24 4.12
N THR A 5 11.77 16.03 5.39
CA THR A 5 12.10 14.71 5.95
C THR A 5 10.90 13.96 6.51
N HIS A 6 9.82 14.67 6.86
CA HIS A 6 8.62 14.11 7.46
C HIS A 6 7.37 14.74 6.85
N ILE A 7 6.41 13.91 6.45
CA ILE A 7 5.17 14.32 5.77
C ILE A 7 3.98 13.77 6.56
N GLN A 8 3.04 14.64 6.93
CA GLN A 8 1.75 14.20 7.47
C GLN A 8 0.78 13.88 6.33
N PHE A 9 0.69 12.59 6.00
CA PHE A 9 -0.21 12.09 4.98
C PHE A 9 -1.58 11.77 5.59
N HIS A 10 -2.58 12.61 5.32
CA HIS A 10 -3.96 12.35 5.74
C HIS A 10 -4.66 11.53 4.68
N ILE A 11 -4.95 10.27 5.00
CA ILE A 11 -5.55 9.30 4.08
C ILE A 11 -6.95 9.75 3.64
N GLY A 12 -7.76 10.31 4.53
CA GLY A 12 -9.11 10.79 4.21
C GLY A 12 -9.11 11.88 3.13
N ASP A 13 -8.27 12.90 3.29
CA ASP A 13 -8.14 13.99 2.32
C ASP A 13 -7.59 13.48 0.97
N PHE A 14 -6.63 12.55 1.02
CA PHE A 14 -6.08 11.93 -0.18
C PHE A 14 -7.17 11.16 -0.93
N LEU A 15 -7.90 10.27 -0.24
CA LEU A 15 -8.96 9.46 -0.85
C LEU A 15 -10.07 10.34 -1.41
N SER A 16 -10.52 11.36 -0.66
CA SER A 16 -11.55 12.30 -1.13
C SER A 16 -11.20 12.94 -2.47
N GLY A 17 -9.91 13.27 -2.68
CA GLY A 17 -9.44 13.84 -3.94
C GLY A 17 -9.36 12.85 -5.10
N VAL A 18 -9.25 11.55 -4.84
CA VAL A 18 -8.92 10.55 -5.88
C VAL A 18 -9.97 9.46 -6.10
N MET A 19 -11.09 9.47 -5.37
CA MET A 19 -12.15 8.45 -5.49
C MET A 19 -12.72 8.25 -6.90
N HIS A 20 -12.67 9.27 -7.75
CA HIS A 20 -13.17 9.23 -9.14
C HIS A 20 -12.09 8.80 -10.15
N MET A 21 -10.84 8.64 -9.70
CA MET A 21 -9.70 8.37 -10.58
C MET A 21 -9.47 6.86 -10.73
N ASP A 22 -8.97 6.45 -11.89
CA ASP A 22 -8.56 5.07 -12.14
C ASP A 22 -7.23 4.74 -11.44
N GLY A 23 -6.86 3.46 -11.39
CA GLY A 23 -5.63 3.04 -10.70
C GLY A 23 -4.33 3.63 -11.28
N ALA A 24 -4.28 3.89 -12.59
CA ALA A 24 -3.12 4.50 -13.23
C ALA A 24 -3.03 6.00 -12.92
N GLU A 25 -4.17 6.68 -12.92
CA GLU A 25 -4.32 8.07 -12.50
C GLU A 25 -3.93 8.26 -11.04
N ILE A 26 -4.43 7.40 -10.13
CA ILE A 26 -4.07 7.42 -8.70
C ILE A 26 -2.56 7.21 -8.53
N GLY A 27 -1.99 6.23 -9.23
CA GLY A 27 -0.55 5.95 -9.18
C GLY A 27 0.29 7.13 -9.68
N ALA A 28 -0.06 7.70 -10.82
CA ALA A 28 0.62 8.85 -11.41
C ALA A 28 0.54 10.09 -10.49
N TYR A 29 -0.66 10.40 -9.98
CA TYR A 29 -0.88 11.48 -9.02
C TYR A 29 -0.03 11.31 -7.75
N THR A 30 -0.01 10.10 -7.19
CA THR A 30 0.78 9.77 -6.00
C THR A 30 2.28 9.99 -6.24
N MET A 31 2.80 9.53 -7.39
CA MET A 31 4.21 9.71 -7.75
C MET A 31 4.57 11.18 -7.94
N LEU A 32 3.69 11.98 -8.55
CA LEU A 32 3.90 13.42 -8.70
C LEU A 32 3.91 14.13 -7.36
N ILE A 33 2.99 13.82 -6.44
CA ILE A 33 3.01 14.39 -5.08
C ILE A 33 4.33 14.06 -4.38
N MET A 34 4.78 12.81 -4.43
CA MET A 34 6.05 12.40 -3.82
C MET A 34 7.23 13.16 -4.43
N ALA A 35 7.27 13.29 -5.76
CA ALA A 35 8.29 14.06 -6.46
C ALA A 35 8.25 15.55 -6.08
N HIS A 36 7.06 16.12 -5.88
CA HIS A 36 6.92 17.49 -5.43
C HIS A 36 7.44 17.67 -3.99
N TYR A 37 7.15 16.74 -3.07
CA TYR A 37 7.73 16.79 -1.72
C TYR A 37 9.26 16.75 -1.76
N GLN A 38 9.83 15.95 -2.64
CA GLN A 38 11.28 15.89 -2.85
C GLN A 38 11.84 17.17 -3.49
N ALA A 39 11.09 17.81 -4.39
CA ALA A 39 11.48 19.07 -5.03
C ALA A 39 11.32 20.30 -4.11
N GLY A 40 10.48 20.21 -3.07
CA GLY A 40 10.20 21.30 -2.14
C GLY A 40 9.41 22.45 -2.79
N GLU A 41 9.70 23.69 -2.40
CA GLU A 41 9.00 24.90 -2.85
C GLU A 41 9.07 25.11 -4.37
N LYS A 42 10.06 24.52 -5.03
CA LYS A 42 10.28 24.68 -6.48
C LYS A 42 9.16 24.02 -7.29
N GLY A 43 8.56 22.94 -6.79
CA GLY A 43 7.61 22.13 -7.55
C GLY A 43 8.23 21.29 -8.65
N ILE A 44 7.40 20.71 -9.50
CA ILE A 44 7.80 19.76 -10.54
C ILE A 44 7.90 20.50 -11.89
N PRO A 45 8.98 20.37 -12.68
CA PRO A 45 9.08 21.04 -13.96
C PRO A 45 7.93 20.67 -14.92
N ASP A 46 7.40 21.65 -15.64
CA ASP A 46 6.46 21.44 -16.75
C ASP A 46 7.17 20.88 -17.99
N ASP A 47 7.58 19.62 -17.90
CA ASP A 47 8.27 18.89 -18.94
C ASP A 47 7.66 17.49 -19.04
N ASP A 48 6.86 17.29 -20.09
CA ASP A 48 6.12 16.07 -20.34
C ASP A 48 7.01 14.81 -20.33
N LYS A 49 8.28 14.91 -20.76
CA LYS A 49 9.23 13.78 -20.71
C LYS A 49 9.62 13.44 -19.27
N LYS A 50 9.83 14.45 -18.42
CA LYS A 50 10.14 14.25 -17.00
C LYS A 50 8.93 13.75 -16.24
N LEU A 51 7.75 14.32 -16.49
CA LEU A 51 6.51 13.90 -15.84
C LEU A 51 6.22 12.42 -16.12
N LYS A 52 6.32 11.97 -17.39
CA LYS A 52 6.25 10.54 -17.75
C LYS A 52 7.21 9.65 -16.96
N ARG A 53 8.46 10.10 -16.84
CA ARG A 53 9.49 9.32 -16.14
C ARG A 53 9.23 9.24 -14.65
N ILE A 54 8.72 10.32 -14.04
CA ILE A 54 8.34 10.36 -12.62
C ILE A 54 7.16 9.42 -12.36
N THR A 55 6.13 9.49 -13.19
CA THR A 55 4.90 8.68 -13.04
C THR A 55 5.10 7.22 -13.44
N ARG A 56 6.22 6.91 -14.11
CA ARG A 56 6.55 5.57 -14.64
C ARG A 56 5.52 5.07 -15.67
N CYS A 57 4.78 6.00 -16.28
CA CYS A 57 3.80 5.67 -17.30
C CYS A 57 4.46 5.56 -18.68
N SER A 58 3.94 4.67 -19.52
CA SER A 58 4.24 4.70 -20.95
C SER A 58 3.67 5.97 -21.58
N GLY A 59 4.21 6.41 -22.72
CA GLY A 59 3.72 7.63 -23.39
C GLY A 59 2.24 7.58 -23.73
N LYS A 60 1.73 6.41 -24.13
CA LYS A 60 0.30 6.21 -24.43
C LYS A 60 -0.57 6.36 -23.18
N VAL A 61 -0.16 5.76 -22.06
CA VAL A 61 -0.90 5.87 -20.79
C VAL A 61 -0.87 7.29 -20.29
N TRP A 62 0.31 7.92 -20.25
CA TRP A 62 0.46 9.30 -19.79
C TRP A 62 -0.42 10.28 -20.57
N ASN A 63 -0.40 10.22 -21.91
CA ASN A 63 -1.20 11.12 -22.73
C ASN A 63 -2.71 11.00 -22.47
N ARG A 64 -3.18 9.84 -22.00
CA ARG A 64 -4.59 9.63 -21.64
C ARG A 64 -4.94 10.23 -20.29
N ILE A 65 -4.04 10.13 -19.31
CA ILE A 65 -4.33 10.45 -17.90
C ILE A 65 -3.82 11.83 -17.47
N LYS A 66 -2.91 12.44 -18.25
CA LYS A 66 -2.17 13.64 -17.83
C LYS A 66 -3.09 14.80 -17.47
N ASP A 67 -4.18 15.00 -18.21
CA ASP A 67 -5.05 16.15 -18.02
C ASP A 67 -5.83 16.00 -16.70
N THR A 68 -6.39 14.82 -16.43
CA THR A 68 -7.06 14.47 -15.16
C THR A 68 -6.13 14.62 -13.95
N VAL A 69 -4.88 14.19 -14.10
CA VAL A 69 -3.89 14.22 -13.01
C VAL A 69 -3.40 15.65 -12.76
N LEU A 70 -3.07 16.40 -13.82
CA LEU A 70 -2.53 17.76 -13.73
C LEU A 70 -3.59 18.78 -13.31
N GLU A 71 -4.88 18.52 -13.49
CA GLU A 71 -5.98 19.36 -12.95
C GLU A 71 -5.88 19.57 -11.44
N LYS A 72 -5.26 18.62 -10.72
CA LYS A 72 -5.05 18.71 -9.26
C LYS A 72 -3.84 19.57 -8.87
N PHE A 73 -3.08 20.03 -9.85
CA PHE A 73 -1.93 20.91 -9.69
C PHE A 73 -2.23 22.26 -10.33
N TYR A 74 -1.46 23.27 -9.96
CA TYR A 74 -1.48 24.56 -10.64
C TYR A 74 -0.09 24.85 -11.18
N LEU A 75 -0.04 25.49 -12.34
CA LEU A 75 1.21 25.84 -13.02
C LEU A 75 1.63 27.26 -12.60
N GLU A 76 2.84 27.39 -12.06
CA GLU A 76 3.40 28.67 -11.65
C GLU A 76 4.89 28.69 -12.02
N ASP A 77 5.34 29.74 -12.73
CA ASP A 77 6.73 29.90 -13.19
C ASP A 77 7.31 28.70 -13.98
N GLY A 78 6.46 27.95 -14.68
CA GLY A 78 6.87 26.73 -15.41
C GLY A 78 7.06 25.49 -14.52
N PHE A 79 6.55 25.52 -13.29
CA PHE A 79 6.55 24.39 -12.36
C PHE A 79 5.13 24.07 -11.89
N TRP A 80 4.79 22.79 -11.91
CA TRP A 80 3.58 22.24 -11.33
C TRP A 80 3.69 22.20 -9.81
N ARG A 81 2.73 22.84 -9.15
CA ARG A 81 2.64 22.93 -7.69
C ARG A 81 1.36 22.31 -7.17
N HIS A 82 1.45 21.68 -6.01
CA HIS A 82 0.31 21.10 -5.33
C HIS A 82 0.01 21.87 -4.05
N LYS A 83 -1.22 22.37 -3.91
CA LYS A 83 -1.65 23.25 -2.83
C LYS A 83 -1.26 22.72 -1.44
N ARG A 84 -1.62 21.47 -1.16
CA ARG A 84 -1.32 20.82 0.13
C ARG A 84 0.18 20.71 0.40
N VAL A 85 0.99 20.43 -0.62
CA VAL A 85 2.43 20.26 -0.44
C VAL A 85 3.04 21.60 -0.06
N MET A 86 2.60 22.68 -0.71
CA MET A 86 3.04 24.04 -0.39
C MET A 86 2.65 24.45 1.03
N GLU A 87 1.41 24.16 1.46
CA GLU A 87 0.96 24.41 2.84
C GLU A 87 1.82 23.67 3.88
N GLU A 88 2.17 22.41 3.63
CA GLU A 88 3.03 21.63 4.54
C GLU A 88 4.46 22.19 4.59
N ILE A 89 5.02 22.60 3.44
CA ILE A 89 6.35 23.21 3.39
C ILE A 89 6.35 24.55 4.15
N GLU A 90 5.31 25.36 4.00
CA GLU A 90 5.16 26.61 4.73
C GLU A 90 5.07 26.38 6.25
N LYS A 91 4.31 25.37 6.70
CA LYS A 91 4.25 24.98 8.13
C LYS A 91 5.62 24.58 8.67
N ILE A 92 6.40 23.81 7.91
CA ILE A 92 7.76 23.41 8.30
C ILE A 92 8.66 24.64 8.39
N ARG A 93 8.57 25.56 7.41
CA ARG A 93 9.33 26.81 7.39
C ARG A 93 8.98 27.72 8.56
N ALA A 94 7.69 27.88 8.87
CA ALA A 94 7.23 28.68 10.01
C ALA A 94 7.77 28.15 11.35
N LYS A 95 7.75 26.82 11.54
CA LYS A 95 8.32 26.17 12.74
C LYS A 95 9.84 26.31 12.83
N ALA A 96 10.54 26.34 11.69
CA ALA A 96 11.98 26.57 11.65
C ALA A 96 12.35 28.05 11.95
N GLY A 97 11.48 29.00 11.59
CA GLY A 97 11.66 30.43 11.85
C GLY A 97 11.37 30.87 13.28
N THR A 98 10.47 30.18 13.98
CA THR A 98 10.28 30.36 15.43
C THR A 98 11.39 29.61 16.17
N GLY A 99 12.48 30.30 16.49
CA GLY A 99 13.56 29.76 17.30
C GLY A 99 13.01 28.99 18.50
N ARG A 100 13.39 27.72 18.62
CA ARG A 100 13.10 26.86 19.78
C ARG A 100 13.26 27.70 21.05
N PRO A 101 12.25 27.86 21.93
CA PRO A 101 12.49 28.50 23.21
C PRO A 101 13.61 27.72 23.88
N LYS A 102 14.73 28.40 24.18
CA LYS A 102 15.85 27.82 24.91
C LYS A 102 15.26 27.20 26.17
N GLN A 103 15.31 25.87 26.29
CA GLN A 103 15.10 25.23 27.58
C GLN A 103 15.99 25.96 28.59
N PRO A 104 15.45 26.42 29.73
CA PRO A 104 16.27 27.13 30.70
C PRO A 104 17.41 26.22 31.13
N GLN A 105 18.64 26.69 30.89
CA GLN A 105 19.85 26.02 31.31
C GLN A 105 19.79 25.84 32.82
N LYS A 106 19.74 24.61 33.31
CA LYS A 106 19.91 24.32 34.74
C LYS A 106 21.35 24.72 35.10
N LYS A 107 21.49 25.83 35.84
CA LYS A 107 22.75 26.26 36.44
C LYS A 107 23.20 25.23 37.49
N PRO A 108 24.51 24.94 37.62
CA PRO A 108 25.02 24.02 38.62
C PRO A 108 25.01 24.65 40.01
N LEU A 109 24.82 23.78 41.00
CA LEU A 109 24.71 24.03 42.44
C LEU A 109 26.05 24.42 43.07
N ARG A 110 26.08 25.47 43.92
CA ARG A 110 27.03 25.56 45.05
C ARG A 110 26.63 26.62 46.11
N ASP A 111 26.32 26.10 47.31
CA ASP A 111 26.64 26.51 48.70
C ASP A 111 27.08 27.97 48.96
N SER A 112 26.65 28.72 49.99
CA SER A 112 26.45 28.38 51.42
C SER A 112 25.82 29.55 52.22
N LYS A 113 24.98 29.22 53.23
CA LYS A 113 24.85 29.72 54.64
C LYS A 113 24.85 31.24 54.93
N THR A 114 23.94 31.80 55.74
CA THR A 114 23.75 31.60 57.20
C THR A 114 22.33 32.04 57.62
N ASP A 115 21.53 31.16 58.25
CA ASP A 115 21.24 31.03 59.70
C ASP A 115 20.27 32.09 60.27
N LEU A 116 19.10 31.63 60.73
CA LEU A 116 18.54 31.87 62.07
C LEU A 116 17.31 30.95 62.32
N GLU A 117 17.56 29.98 63.21
CA GLU A 117 16.70 29.38 64.25
C GLU A 117 15.54 28.38 63.93
N LYS A 118 15.81 27.14 64.37
CA LYS A 118 14.95 25.97 64.67
C LYS A 118 14.39 26.11 66.12
N PRO A 119 13.43 25.29 66.67
CA PRO A 119 13.52 23.83 66.56
C PRO A 119 12.31 22.88 66.85
N ILE A 120 12.50 21.61 66.42
CA ILE A 120 12.07 20.32 67.03
C ILE A 120 10.56 19.94 66.83
N LYS A 121 10.17 18.83 66.18
CA LYS A 121 10.55 17.41 66.40
C LYS A 121 10.57 16.54 65.14
N ASP A 122 11.67 15.79 65.06
CA ASP A 122 11.81 14.37 64.76
C ASP A 122 10.90 13.64 63.75
N SER A 123 11.58 13.31 62.65
CA SER A 123 11.87 11.92 62.24
C SER A 123 10.78 11.10 61.55
N GLN A 124 11.01 11.04 60.23
CA GLN A 124 11.00 9.84 59.40
C GLN A 124 9.67 9.32 58.85
N GLU A 125 9.63 9.42 57.51
CA GLU A 125 9.13 8.39 56.60
C GLU A 125 7.67 7.94 56.73
N LYS A 126 6.83 8.40 55.80
CA LYS A 126 6.42 7.57 54.64
C LYS A 126 5.35 8.28 53.84
N ASN A 127 5.64 8.47 52.56
CA ASN A 127 4.65 8.68 51.52
C ASN A 127 3.65 7.52 51.55
N LYS A 128 2.39 7.85 51.84
CA LYS A 128 1.22 6.97 51.71
C LYS A 128 0.29 7.68 50.73
N SER A 129 0.27 7.24 49.47
CA SER A 129 -0.63 6.21 48.91
C SER A 129 -1.65 6.95 48.03
N LEU A 130 -1.96 6.52 46.81
CA LEU A 130 -2.37 5.17 46.41
C LEU A 130 -1.98 4.87 44.95
N LYS A 131 -1.86 3.63 44.46
CA LYS A 131 -1.39 2.33 44.98
C LYS A 131 -1.45 1.42 43.75
N ASN A 132 -0.30 1.01 43.22
CA ASN A 132 -0.19 -0.21 42.43
C ASN A 132 -0.12 -1.39 43.41
N LYS A 133 -0.85 -2.47 43.16
CA LYS A 133 -0.59 -3.86 43.59
C LYS A 133 -1.63 -4.75 42.91
N GLU A 134 -1.37 -5.97 42.48
CA GLU A 134 -0.17 -6.73 42.18
C GLU A 134 -0.73 -8.02 41.55
N THR A 135 0.06 -8.60 40.66
CA THR A 135 0.06 -9.99 40.20
C THR A 135 -0.62 -11.04 41.08
N GLU A 136 -1.36 -11.97 40.45
CA GLU A 136 -1.31 -13.39 40.78
C GLU A 136 -1.09 -14.23 39.51
N LYS A 137 -0.18 -15.20 39.65
CA LYS A 137 0.17 -16.22 38.66
C LYS A 137 -0.82 -17.37 38.77
N THR A 138 -1.35 -17.85 37.65
CA THR A 138 -1.77 -19.25 37.51
C THR A 138 -1.23 -19.81 36.19
N ASN A 139 -0.49 -20.91 36.32
CA ASN A 139 0.06 -21.70 35.23
C ASN A 139 -1.08 -22.38 34.45
N HIS A 140 -1.26 -22.08 33.17
CA HIS A 140 -1.96 -22.98 32.24
C HIS A 140 -1.21 -23.04 30.90
N LYS A 141 -0.93 -24.28 30.46
CA LYS A 141 -0.23 -24.68 29.24
C LYS A 141 -0.93 -24.14 27.97
N PRO A 142 -0.25 -24.03 26.81
CA PRO A 142 -0.91 -23.58 25.58
C PRO A 142 -1.97 -24.60 25.18
N ILE A 143 -3.24 -24.20 25.22
CA ILE A 143 -4.33 -24.87 24.52
C ILE A 143 -4.51 -24.11 23.21
N THR A 144 -4.14 -24.75 22.12
CA THR A 144 -4.56 -24.38 20.77
C THR A 144 -6.05 -24.69 20.65
N ASN A 145 -6.89 -23.72 20.27
CA ASN A 145 -8.14 -23.99 19.55
C ASN A 145 -8.73 -22.70 18.95
N ASN A 146 -8.68 -22.68 17.60
CA ASN A 146 -9.63 -22.18 16.61
C ASN A 146 -10.79 -21.22 17.01
N HIS A 147 -10.93 -20.20 16.15
CA HIS A 147 -12.16 -19.50 15.71
C HIS A 147 -12.92 -18.69 16.78
N VAL A 148 -13.31 -17.43 16.55
CA VAL A 148 -14.21 -16.97 15.48
C VAL A 148 -13.75 -15.61 14.95
N VAL A 149 -13.49 -15.52 13.64
CA VAL A 149 -13.41 -14.25 12.92
C VAL A 149 -14.85 -13.83 12.62
N VAL A 150 -15.27 -12.68 13.15
CA VAL A 150 -16.48 -12.01 12.68
C VAL A 150 -16.07 -11.32 11.38
N GLU A 151 -16.33 -11.98 10.25
CA GLU A 151 -16.09 -11.45 8.91
C GLU A 151 -17.10 -10.33 8.63
N GLU A 152 -16.62 -9.09 8.68
CA GLU A 152 -17.32 -7.95 8.14
C GLU A 152 -17.20 -8.01 6.61
N GLN A 153 -18.35 -8.17 5.96
CA GLN A 153 -18.52 -8.44 4.54
C GLN A 153 -17.95 -7.32 3.66
N GLN A 154 -16.65 -7.38 3.38
CA GLN A 154 -16.07 -6.71 2.23
C GLN A 154 -16.45 -7.52 1.00
N ASN A 155 -17.14 -6.85 0.08
CA ASN A 155 -17.50 -7.34 -1.24
C ASN A 155 -16.23 -7.62 -2.07
N ILE A 156 -15.57 -8.74 -1.78
CA ILE A 156 -14.58 -9.35 -2.67
C ILE A 156 -15.39 -9.90 -3.82
N LYS A 157 -15.40 -9.20 -4.96
CA LYS A 157 -15.75 -9.84 -6.23
C LYS A 157 -14.87 -11.06 -6.35
N PHE A 158 -15.48 -12.24 -6.23
CA PHE A 158 -14.84 -13.55 -6.18
C PHE A 158 -13.78 -13.63 -7.29
N LEU A 159 -12.50 -13.40 -6.95
CA LEU A 159 -11.41 -13.78 -7.83
C LEU A 159 -11.55 -15.30 -7.91
N GLY A 160 -11.85 -15.85 -9.10
CA GLY A 160 -12.19 -17.26 -9.27
C GLY A 160 -11.15 -18.24 -8.70
N SER A 161 -11.29 -19.55 -8.90
CA SER A 161 -10.32 -20.49 -8.34
C SER A 161 -8.99 -20.50 -9.10
N LEU A 162 -7.90 -20.86 -8.42
CA LEU A 162 -6.64 -21.29 -9.03
C LEU A 162 -6.77 -22.74 -9.51
N LEU A 163 -5.97 -23.12 -10.50
CA LEU A 163 -5.90 -24.50 -10.96
C LEU A 163 -5.11 -25.32 -9.93
N PRO A 164 -5.62 -26.45 -9.43
CA PRO A 164 -4.87 -27.31 -8.51
C PRO A 164 -3.57 -27.86 -9.13
N ASP A 165 -2.53 -28.01 -8.30
CA ASP A 165 -1.27 -28.63 -8.72
C ASP A 165 -1.46 -30.06 -9.23
N ASP A 166 -2.42 -30.79 -8.68
CA ASP A 166 -2.78 -32.15 -9.08
C ASP A 166 -3.90 -32.20 -10.12
N TRP A 167 -4.18 -31.09 -10.80
CA TRP A 167 -5.23 -31.07 -11.81
C TRP A 167 -4.90 -32.02 -12.96
N LEU A 168 -5.93 -32.81 -13.31
CA LEU A 168 -6.02 -33.70 -14.46
C LEU A 168 -7.26 -33.31 -15.24
N VAL A 169 -7.28 -33.57 -16.56
CA VAL A 169 -8.46 -33.32 -17.38
C VAL A 169 -9.59 -34.22 -16.90
N PRO A 170 -10.73 -33.67 -16.46
CA PRO A 170 -11.90 -34.49 -16.18
C PRO A 170 -12.40 -35.17 -17.46
N ASP A 171 -12.93 -36.38 -17.35
CA ASP A 171 -13.42 -37.17 -18.51
C ASP A 171 -14.37 -36.35 -19.40
N GLU A 172 -15.29 -35.60 -18.80
CA GLU A 172 -16.24 -34.74 -19.52
C GLU A 172 -15.57 -33.65 -20.39
N TRP A 173 -14.39 -33.19 -19.98
CA TRP A 173 -13.63 -32.15 -20.69
C TRP A 173 -12.77 -32.76 -21.80
N GLY A 174 -12.30 -33.99 -21.60
CA GLY A 174 -11.67 -34.82 -22.62
C GLY A 174 -12.66 -35.15 -23.73
N GLU A 175 -13.84 -35.67 -23.39
CA GLU A 175 -14.91 -35.96 -24.34
C GLU A 175 -15.29 -34.74 -25.20
N TYR A 176 -15.31 -33.54 -24.60
CA TYR A 176 -15.56 -32.32 -25.35
C TYR A 176 -14.48 -32.06 -26.40
N ALA A 177 -13.21 -32.28 -26.09
CA ALA A 177 -12.11 -32.12 -27.02
C ALA A 177 -12.13 -33.19 -28.12
N GLU A 178 -12.47 -34.43 -27.79
CA GLU A 178 -12.67 -35.51 -28.77
C GLU A 178 -13.79 -35.18 -29.75
N LYS A 179 -14.95 -34.70 -29.24
CA LYS A 179 -16.07 -34.24 -30.08
C LYS A 179 -15.70 -33.09 -31.01
N ARG A 180 -14.65 -32.33 -30.68
CA ARG A 180 -14.09 -31.25 -31.50
C ARG A 180 -13.04 -31.73 -32.50
N GLY A 181 -12.70 -33.02 -32.51
CA GLY A 181 -11.80 -33.65 -33.46
C GLY A 181 -10.35 -33.79 -33.00
N LEU A 182 -10.07 -33.66 -31.70
CA LEU A 182 -8.74 -33.98 -31.17
C LEU A 182 -8.65 -35.47 -30.83
N ASN A 183 -7.47 -36.06 -31.08
CA ASN A 183 -7.15 -37.42 -30.63
C ASN A 183 -6.69 -37.41 -29.15
N GLU A 184 -6.79 -38.56 -28.47
CA GLU A 184 -6.42 -38.71 -27.06
C GLU A 184 -5.01 -38.18 -26.74
N GLU A 185 -4.01 -38.49 -27.58
CA GLU A 185 -2.64 -38.01 -27.41
C GLU A 185 -2.53 -36.47 -27.46
N GLN A 186 -3.28 -35.83 -28.37
CA GLN A 186 -3.32 -34.37 -28.48
C GLN A 186 -4.02 -33.74 -27.29
N ILE A 187 -5.03 -34.41 -26.73
CA ILE A 187 -5.75 -33.96 -25.54
C ILE A 187 -4.83 -33.99 -24.32
N ILE A 188 -4.08 -35.08 -24.14
CA ILE A 188 -3.09 -35.22 -23.07
C ILE A 188 -2.01 -34.15 -23.19
N GLU A 189 -1.49 -33.92 -24.40
CA GLU A 189 -0.48 -32.89 -24.63
C GLU A 189 -1.02 -31.47 -24.37
N LEU A 190 -2.23 -31.17 -24.86
CA LEU A 190 -2.91 -29.90 -24.63
C LEU A 190 -3.17 -29.66 -23.14
N ALA A 191 -3.54 -30.71 -22.40
CA ALA A 191 -3.73 -30.68 -20.96
C ALA A 191 -2.43 -30.35 -20.21
N GLY A 192 -1.32 -30.99 -20.62
CA GLY A 192 -0.01 -30.69 -20.07
C GLY A 192 0.36 -29.23 -20.28
N ARG A 193 0.20 -28.71 -21.52
CA ARG A 193 0.45 -27.30 -21.84
C ARG A 193 -0.45 -26.35 -21.05
N PHE A 194 -1.74 -26.68 -20.92
CA PHE A 194 -2.70 -25.92 -20.14
C PHE A 194 -2.29 -25.83 -18.66
N LYS A 195 -1.97 -26.97 -18.05
CA LYS A 195 -1.52 -27.06 -16.66
C LYS A 195 -0.24 -26.26 -16.43
N THR A 196 0.80 -26.48 -17.24
CA THR A 196 2.07 -25.75 -17.12
C THR A 196 1.87 -24.24 -17.27
N HIS A 197 1.01 -23.79 -18.19
CA HIS A 197 0.74 -22.38 -18.39
C HIS A 197 0.18 -21.71 -17.12
N TYR A 198 -0.82 -22.31 -16.49
CA TYR A 198 -1.46 -21.74 -15.30
C TYR A 198 -0.64 -21.92 -14.03
N LEU A 199 0.13 -23.00 -13.90
CA LEU A 199 1.07 -23.16 -12.77
C LEU A 199 2.24 -22.17 -12.85
N LEU A 200 2.75 -21.88 -14.04
CA LEU A 200 3.83 -20.89 -14.23
C LEU A 200 3.37 -19.46 -13.93
N MET A 201 2.07 -19.17 -14.06
CA MET A 201 1.51 -17.84 -13.80
C MET A 201 1.56 -17.42 -12.33
N GLY A 202 1.68 -18.36 -11.39
CA GLY A 202 1.71 -18.08 -9.95
C GLY A 202 0.50 -17.28 -9.46
N ASP A 203 0.68 -16.44 -8.44
CA ASP A 203 -0.39 -15.65 -7.81
C ASP A 203 -0.74 -14.35 -8.55
N CYS A 204 -0.64 -14.33 -9.89
CA CYS A 204 -1.09 -13.18 -10.67
C CYS A 204 -2.61 -13.20 -10.86
N LYS A 205 -3.22 -12.02 -11.05
CA LYS A 205 -4.68 -11.89 -11.25
C LYS A 205 -5.16 -12.75 -12.43
N GLU A 206 -4.33 -12.89 -13.45
CA GLU A 206 -4.59 -13.68 -14.66
C GLU A 206 -4.56 -15.20 -14.42
N ALA A 207 -4.04 -15.69 -13.29
CA ALA A 207 -4.06 -17.10 -12.94
C ALA A 207 -5.43 -17.57 -12.42
N TYR A 208 -6.22 -16.67 -11.84
CA TYR A 208 -7.55 -16.98 -11.31
C TYR A 208 -8.58 -17.08 -12.45
N LYS A 209 -9.43 -18.10 -12.42
CA LYS A 209 -10.53 -18.26 -13.39
C LYS A 209 -11.84 -18.56 -12.67
N GLU A 210 -12.88 -17.85 -13.07
CA GLU A 210 -14.26 -18.11 -12.59
C GLU A 210 -14.79 -19.42 -13.14
N ASP A 211 -14.47 -19.73 -14.41
CA ASP A 211 -14.88 -20.96 -15.08
C ASP A 211 -13.68 -21.58 -15.82
N TRP A 212 -13.11 -22.61 -15.20
CA TRP A 212 -12.02 -23.39 -15.79
C TRP A 212 -12.47 -24.19 -17.01
N GLN A 213 -13.72 -24.63 -17.09
CA GLN A 213 -14.24 -25.37 -18.23
C GLN A 213 -14.35 -24.47 -19.46
N ALA A 214 -14.86 -23.24 -19.31
CA ALA A 214 -14.90 -22.26 -20.40
C ALA A 214 -13.49 -21.95 -20.93
N THR A 215 -12.53 -21.83 -20.00
CA THR A 215 -11.12 -21.59 -20.33
C THR A 215 -10.52 -22.77 -21.13
N TRP A 216 -10.80 -24.00 -20.69
CA TRP A 216 -10.42 -25.21 -21.43
C TRP A 216 -11.04 -25.26 -22.83
N ARG A 217 -12.33 -24.95 -22.98
CA ARG A 217 -13.01 -24.92 -24.29
C ARG A 217 -12.38 -23.91 -25.26
N PHE A 218 -11.90 -22.77 -24.75
CA PHE A 218 -11.15 -21.79 -25.55
C PHE A 218 -9.81 -22.36 -26.07
N TRP A 219 -9.06 -23.03 -25.20
CA TRP A 219 -7.81 -23.70 -25.57
C TRP A 219 -8.04 -24.79 -26.63
N VAL A 220 -9.05 -25.64 -26.43
CA VAL A 220 -9.47 -26.65 -27.41
C VAL A 220 -9.81 -26.01 -28.75
N SER A 221 -10.61 -24.93 -28.76
CA SER A 221 -10.98 -24.24 -30.00
C SER A 221 -9.78 -23.67 -30.75
N ASN A 222 -8.74 -23.23 -30.05
CA ASN A 222 -7.52 -22.72 -30.68
C ASN A 222 -6.63 -23.85 -31.20
N GLU A 223 -6.58 -24.99 -30.52
CA GLU A 223 -5.81 -26.14 -30.97
C GLU A 223 -6.43 -26.77 -32.24
N VAL A 224 -7.75 -26.89 -32.30
CA VAL A 224 -8.45 -27.32 -33.53
C VAL A 224 -8.14 -26.38 -34.70
N LYS A 225 -8.14 -25.06 -34.47
CA LYS A 225 -7.80 -24.09 -35.53
C LYS A 225 -6.38 -24.25 -36.06
N LYS A 226 -5.42 -24.64 -35.21
CA LYS A 226 -4.03 -24.91 -35.63
C LYS A 226 -3.90 -26.20 -36.44
N GLY A 227 -4.69 -27.23 -36.15
CA GLY A 227 -4.68 -28.48 -36.91
C GLY A 227 -5.38 -28.40 -38.27
N VAL A 228 -6.20 -27.36 -38.50
CA VAL A 228 -6.95 -27.13 -39.75
C VAL A 228 -6.23 -26.14 -40.70
N ALA A 229 -5.22 -25.40 -40.20
CA ALA A 229 -4.43 -24.44 -40.98
C ALA A 229 -3.18 -25.09 -41.57
#